data_AF-L0KW90-F1
#
_entry.id   AF-L0KW90-F1
#
_cell.length_a   1.000
_cell.length_b   1.000
_cell.length_c   1.000
_cell.angle_alpha   90.00
_cell.angle_beta   90.00
_cell.angle_gamma   90.00
#
_symmetry.space_group_name_H-M   'P 1'
#
loop_
_entity.id
_entity.type
_entity.pdbx_description
1 polymer ?
#
loop_
_entity_poly.entity_id
_entity_poly.type
_entity_poly.pdbx_seq_one_letter_code
_entity_poly.pdbx_strand_id
1 'polypeptide(L)'
;MRYSLMNIIWYSEKRKNILLLLKEGPRDIDRIKISLNETSRSIMPQIKKLLQKKLIVQDGEKYYLSEIGELIVENIEPLLNTMRVIEENKEFWATRDLSALPQNLFNRLGELGHYLLIEPDLDRMFELPKEFKDNVLKSKKMSTFISYVHPHIPSFYLELADKGVSLSLFMTNAAFQKMNSEYITEMEAISSYNDVEIFLCDENIPLPTVAVTGWFTYLCFLNSEGRYDHRDIISFDESALLWSTELIDYCRSKSERVCLPKEKSNLDH
;
A
#
# COMPACT_ATOMS: atom_id res chain seq x y z
N MET A 1 -7.57 -12.84 -40.73
CA MET A 1 -7.27 -13.28 -39.35
C MET A 1 -8.29 -12.67 -38.40
N ARG A 2 -9.00 -13.49 -37.60
CA ARG A 2 -9.88 -12.96 -36.52
C ARG A 2 -8.97 -12.26 -35.50
N TYR A 3 -8.99 -10.94 -35.47
CA TYR A 3 -8.32 -10.18 -34.41
C TYR A 3 -9.01 -10.51 -33.08
N SER A 4 -8.34 -11.30 -32.24
CA SER A 4 -8.72 -11.57 -30.85
C SER A 4 -8.89 -10.24 -30.09
N LEU A 5 -9.84 -10.18 -29.14
CA LEU A 5 -10.01 -9.04 -28.23
C LEU A 5 -8.69 -8.70 -27.51
N MET A 6 -7.91 -9.73 -27.18
CA MET A 6 -6.56 -9.62 -26.64
C MET A 6 -5.68 -8.70 -27.52
N ASN A 7 -5.62 -8.97 -28.82
CA ASN A 7 -4.80 -8.20 -29.77
C ASN A 7 -5.35 -6.78 -29.97
N ILE A 8 -6.65 -6.59 -29.71
CA ILE A 8 -7.28 -5.30 -29.84
C ILE A 8 -6.92 -4.39 -28.66
N ILE A 9 -6.81 -4.93 -27.47
CA ILE A 9 -6.53 -4.13 -26.28
C ILE A 9 -5.02 -4.02 -26.07
N TRP A 10 -4.30 -5.14 -26.04
CA TRP A 10 -2.90 -5.18 -25.58
C TRP A 10 -1.90 -4.53 -26.55
N TYR A 11 -2.05 -4.72 -27.87
CA TYR A 11 -1.08 -4.21 -28.84
C TYR A 11 -1.24 -2.73 -29.20
N SER A 12 -2.02 -1.96 -28.44
CA SER A 12 -2.20 -0.53 -28.72
C SER A 12 -2.43 0.25 -27.45
N GLU A 13 -1.40 0.97 -27.04
CA GLU A 13 -1.44 1.90 -25.91
C GLU A 13 -2.57 2.92 -26.03
N LYS A 14 -2.73 3.53 -27.22
CA LYS A 14 -3.83 4.48 -27.46
C LYS A 14 -5.22 3.88 -27.20
N ARG A 15 -5.44 2.61 -27.58
CA ARG A 15 -6.73 1.95 -27.32
C ARG A 15 -6.93 1.65 -25.84
N LYS A 16 -5.88 1.22 -25.13
CA LYS A 16 -5.92 1.06 -23.67
C LYS A 16 -6.27 2.39 -23.00
N ASN A 17 -5.58 3.46 -23.38
CA ASN A 17 -5.77 4.78 -22.76
C ASN A 17 -7.16 5.37 -23.08
N ILE A 18 -7.71 5.17 -24.29
CA ILE A 18 -9.10 5.55 -24.59
C ILE A 18 -10.08 4.78 -23.70
N LEU A 19 -9.91 3.47 -23.55
CA LEU A 19 -10.80 2.65 -22.74
C LEU A 19 -10.75 3.04 -21.25
N LEU A 20 -9.55 3.26 -20.70
CA LEU A 20 -9.35 3.75 -19.33
C LEU A 20 -9.98 5.14 -19.13
N LEU A 21 -9.75 6.07 -20.07
CA LEU A 21 -10.33 7.42 -20.00
C LEU A 21 -11.88 7.38 -20.01
N LEU A 22 -12.48 6.49 -20.79
CA LEU A 22 -13.93 6.34 -20.85
C LEU A 22 -14.50 5.62 -19.62
N LYS A 23 -13.68 4.95 -18.81
CA LYS A 23 -14.06 4.44 -17.48
C LYS A 23 -14.41 5.57 -16.52
N GLU A 24 -13.66 6.67 -16.60
CA GLU A 24 -13.92 7.91 -15.83
C GLU A 24 -15.17 8.68 -16.32
N GLY A 25 -15.85 8.14 -17.33
CA GLY A 25 -17.10 8.64 -17.85
C GLY A 25 -17.04 9.14 -19.29
N PRO A 26 -18.18 9.59 -19.83
CA PRO A 26 -18.33 9.86 -21.26
C PRO A 26 -17.49 11.06 -21.71
N ARG A 27 -16.95 11.00 -22.94
CA ARG A 27 -16.13 12.07 -23.53
C ARG A 27 -16.40 12.24 -25.02
N ASP A 28 -16.37 13.48 -25.49
CA ASP A 28 -16.30 13.80 -26.91
C ASP A 28 -14.87 13.62 -27.45
N ILE A 29 -14.72 13.71 -28.78
CA ILE A 29 -13.42 13.52 -29.45
C ILE A 29 -12.38 14.57 -29.02
N ASP A 30 -12.79 15.81 -28.73
CA ASP A 30 -11.88 16.89 -28.38
C ASP A 30 -11.30 16.67 -27.00
N ARG A 31 -12.13 16.28 -26.02
CA ARG A 31 -11.69 15.89 -24.69
C ARG A 31 -10.77 14.68 -24.70
N ILE A 32 -11.05 13.66 -25.53
CA ILE A 32 -10.17 12.48 -25.65
C ILE A 32 -8.79 12.90 -26.16
N LYS A 33 -8.72 13.74 -27.19
CA LYS A 33 -7.44 14.24 -27.74
C LYS A 33 -6.64 15.03 -26.72
N ILE A 34 -7.31 15.93 -25.99
CA ILE A 34 -6.66 16.76 -24.98
C ILE A 34 -6.12 15.89 -23.85
N SER A 35 -6.94 14.98 -23.32
CA SER A 35 -6.56 14.12 -22.17
C SER A 35 -5.40 13.17 -22.52
N LEU A 36 -5.37 12.68 -23.77
CA LEU A 36 -4.34 11.74 -24.22
C LEU A 36 -3.15 12.42 -24.89
N ASN A 37 -3.15 13.75 -25.02
CA ASN A 37 -2.16 14.52 -25.78
C ASN A 37 -1.93 13.99 -27.22
N GLU A 38 -3.03 13.76 -27.95
CA GLU A 38 -3.02 13.07 -29.25
C GLU A 38 -3.83 13.83 -30.31
N THR A 39 -3.58 13.53 -31.59
CA THR A 39 -4.26 14.19 -32.72
C THR A 39 -5.49 13.42 -33.23
N SER A 40 -6.42 14.10 -33.91
CA SER A 40 -7.58 13.44 -34.53
C SER A 40 -7.19 12.33 -35.51
N ARG A 41 -6.13 12.54 -36.31
CA ARG A 41 -5.64 11.56 -37.29
C ARG A 41 -5.13 10.28 -36.61
N SER A 42 -4.63 10.41 -35.39
CA SER A 42 -4.09 9.33 -34.56
C SER A 42 -5.18 8.57 -33.80
N ILE A 43 -6.12 9.29 -33.18
CA ILE A 43 -7.16 8.72 -32.31
C ILE A 43 -8.35 8.15 -33.10
N MET A 44 -8.78 8.80 -34.18
CA MET A 44 -9.99 8.42 -34.90
C MET A 44 -9.94 6.97 -35.45
N PRO A 45 -8.81 6.48 -36.01
CA PRO A 45 -8.70 5.07 -36.40
C PRO A 45 -8.87 4.11 -35.21
N GLN A 46 -8.41 4.49 -34.02
CA GLN A 46 -8.53 3.68 -32.80
C GLN A 46 -9.96 3.63 -32.31
N ILE A 47 -10.65 4.78 -32.24
CA ILE A 47 -12.08 4.87 -31.90
C ILE A 47 -12.92 4.02 -32.86
N LYS A 48 -12.71 4.17 -34.17
CA LYS A 48 -13.41 3.34 -35.18
C LYS A 48 -13.22 1.84 -34.93
N LYS A 49 -12.01 1.43 -34.57
CA LYS A 49 -11.71 0.03 -34.26
C LYS A 49 -12.38 -0.45 -32.97
N LEU A 50 -12.47 0.39 -31.95
CA LEU A 50 -13.16 0.08 -30.69
C LEU A 50 -14.69 -0.02 -30.90
N LEU A 51 -15.29 0.89 -31.68
CA LEU A 51 -16.70 0.85 -32.09
C LEU A 51 -17.01 -0.44 -32.88
N GLN A 52 -16.20 -0.76 -33.90
CA GLN A 52 -16.34 -1.99 -34.69
C GLN A 52 -16.28 -3.25 -33.84
N LYS A 53 -15.58 -3.19 -32.71
CA LYS A 53 -15.43 -4.30 -31.76
C LYS A 53 -16.41 -4.24 -30.60
N LYS A 54 -17.34 -3.27 -30.62
CA LYS A 54 -18.37 -3.07 -29.62
C LYS A 54 -17.83 -2.91 -28.21
N LEU A 55 -16.61 -2.38 -28.08
CA LEU A 55 -16.00 -2.04 -26.77
C LEU A 55 -16.40 -0.65 -26.31
N ILE A 56 -16.75 0.22 -27.26
CA ILE A 56 -17.32 1.54 -27.00
C ILE A 56 -18.57 1.72 -27.85
N VAL A 57 -19.45 2.60 -27.41
CA VAL A 57 -20.61 3.08 -28.16
C VAL A 57 -20.54 4.59 -28.30
N GLN A 58 -21.28 5.13 -29.27
CA GLN A 58 -21.39 6.57 -29.49
C GLN A 58 -22.86 6.96 -29.34
N ASP A 59 -23.12 8.00 -28.55
CA ASP A 59 -24.42 8.67 -28.45
C ASP A 59 -24.22 10.17 -28.64
N GLY A 60 -24.81 10.71 -29.70
CA GLY A 60 -24.51 12.04 -30.22
C GLY A 60 -23.01 12.24 -30.49
N GLU A 61 -22.42 13.24 -29.85
CA GLU A 61 -20.99 13.57 -29.98
C GLU A 61 -20.10 12.85 -28.95
N LYS A 62 -20.68 12.08 -28.03
CA LYS A 62 -19.96 11.46 -26.91
C LYS A 62 -19.76 9.97 -27.14
N TYR A 63 -18.61 9.49 -26.68
CA TYR A 63 -18.25 8.08 -26.61
C TYR A 63 -18.39 7.57 -25.17
N TYR A 64 -18.77 6.31 -25.04
CA TYR A 64 -19.00 5.59 -23.78
C TYR A 64 -18.37 4.21 -23.89
N LEU A 65 -17.99 3.61 -22.76
CA LEU A 65 -17.80 2.16 -22.74
C LEU A 65 -19.15 1.47 -23.01
N SER A 66 -19.12 0.32 -23.69
CA SER A 66 -20.25 -0.60 -23.69
C SER A 66 -20.22 -1.45 -22.43
N GLU A 67 -21.28 -2.20 -22.11
CA GLU A 67 -21.28 -3.18 -21.00
C GLU A 67 -20.09 -4.16 -21.08
N ILE A 68 -19.76 -4.64 -22.28
CA ILE A 68 -18.61 -5.52 -22.51
C ILE A 68 -17.29 -4.75 -22.36
N GLY A 69 -17.27 -3.48 -22.79
CA GLY A 69 -16.13 -2.58 -22.61
C GLY A 69 -15.82 -2.34 -21.15
N GLU A 70 -16.83 -2.04 -20.33
CA GLU A 70 -16.73 -1.87 -18.88
C GLU A 70 -16.18 -3.14 -18.23
N LEU A 71 -16.80 -4.29 -18.49
CA LEU A 71 -16.33 -5.58 -17.96
C LEU A 71 -14.84 -5.81 -18.28
N ILE A 72 -14.42 -5.53 -19.51
CA ILE A 72 -13.03 -5.68 -19.92
C ILE A 72 -12.13 -4.69 -19.17
N VAL A 73 -12.54 -3.41 -19.10
CA VAL A 73 -11.75 -2.36 -18.46
C VAL A 73 -11.54 -2.64 -16.97
N GLU A 74 -12.58 -3.08 -16.27
CA GLU A 74 -12.52 -3.48 -14.85
C GLU A 74 -11.53 -4.64 -14.59
N ASN A 75 -11.27 -5.49 -15.59
CA ASN A 75 -10.31 -6.58 -15.46
C ASN A 75 -8.88 -6.18 -15.86
N ILE A 76 -8.71 -5.32 -16.87
CA ILE A 76 -7.38 -4.92 -17.34
C ILE A 76 -6.73 -3.85 -16.46
N GLU A 77 -7.51 -2.93 -15.87
CA GLU A 77 -6.95 -1.84 -15.07
C GLU A 77 -6.21 -2.34 -13.82
N PRO A 78 -6.76 -3.26 -13.00
CA PRO A 78 -6.02 -3.83 -11.87
C PRO A 78 -4.72 -4.53 -12.30
N LEU A 79 -4.74 -5.18 -13.46
CA LEU A 79 -3.55 -5.82 -14.02
C LEU A 79 -2.51 -4.78 -14.47
N LEU A 80 -2.93 -3.70 -15.12
CA LEU A 80 -2.03 -2.60 -15.51
C LEU A 80 -1.45 -1.89 -14.29
N ASN A 81 -2.23 -1.70 -13.22
CA ASN A 81 -1.75 -1.12 -11.98
C ASN A 81 -0.72 -2.03 -11.30
N THR A 82 -0.98 -3.34 -11.26
CA THR A 82 0.00 -4.33 -10.76
C THR A 82 1.30 -4.30 -11.56
N MET A 83 1.20 -4.26 -12.90
CA MET A 83 2.38 -4.12 -13.77
C MET A 83 3.16 -2.84 -13.46
N ARG A 84 2.47 -1.70 -13.29
CA ARG A 84 3.10 -0.42 -12.96
C ARG A 84 3.90 -0.50 -11.66
N VAL A 85 3.30 -1.02 -10.59
CA VAL A 85 3.96 -1.18 -9.28
C VAL A 85 5.24 -2.02 -9.42
N ILE A 86 5.16 -3.14 -10.12
CA ILE A 86 6.28 -4.06 -10.30
C ILE A 86 7.38 -3.44 -11.18
N GLU A 87 7.00 -2.81 -12.30
CA GLU A 87 7.94 -2.24 -13.27
C GLU A 87 8.71 -1.04 -12.72
N GLU A 88 8.12 -0.28 -11.78
CA GLU A 88 8.76 0.87 -11.15
C GLU A 88 10.05 0.51 -10.41
N ASN A 89 10.10 -0.65 -9.72
CA ASN A 89 11.30 -1.18 -9.06
C ASN A 89 11.43 -2.70 -9.27
N LYS A 90 11.60 -3.12 -10.52
CA LYS A 90 11.57 -4.53 -10.91
C LYS A 90 12.51 -5.44 -10.11
N GLU A 91 13.74 -5.00 -9.88
CA GLU A 91 14.75 -5.80 -9.14
C GLU A 91 14.39 -5.95 -7.66
N PHE A 92 13.76 -4.94 -7.06
CA PHE A 92 13.23 -5.05 -5.70
C PHE A 92 12.14 -6.12 -5.65
N TRP A 93 11.09 -6.00 -6.48
CA TRP A 93 9.96 -6.92 -6.48
C TRP A 93 10.33 -8.36 -6.87
N ALA A 94 11.28 -8.54 -7.79
CA ALA A 94 11.75 -9.86 -8.19
C ALA A 94 12.38 -10.67 -7.05
N THR A 95 12.82 -9.99 -5.98
CA THR A 95 13.47 -10.61 -4.83
C THR A 95 12.60 -10.63 -3.58
N ARG A 96 11.38 -10.07 -3.58
CA ARG A 96 10.53 -10.02 -2.39
C ARG A 96 9.82 -11.34 -2.14
N ASP A 97 9.80 -11.76 -0.88
CA ASP A 97 8.87 -12.78 -0.40
C ASP A 97 7.52 -12.12 -0.09
N LEU A 98 6.52 -12.43 -0.92
CA LEU A 98 5.15 -11.94 -0.79
C LEU A 98 4.21 -12.99 -0.17
N SER A 99 4.72 -14.13 0.30
CA SER A 99 3.93 -15.20 0.91
C SER A 99 3.23 -14.78 2.21
N ALA A 100 3.71 -13.70 2.84
CA ALA A 100 3.10 -13.10 4.03
C ALA A 100 1.73 -12.44 3.73
N LEU A 101 1.46 -12.10 2.47
CA LEU A 101 0.24 -11.40 2.10
C LEU A 101 -0.94 -12.38 2.00
N PRO A 102 -2.11 -12.05 2.58
CA PRO A 102 -3.31 -12.81 2.32
C PRO A 102 -3.68 -12.70 0.82
N GLN A 103 -4.21 -13.80 0.25
CA GLN A 103 -4.38 -13.94 -1.20
C GLN A 103 -5.18 -12.80 -1.85
N ASN A 104 -6.18 -12.25 -1.15
CA ASN A 104 -6.97 -11.12 -1.63
C ASN A 104 -6.12 -9.86 -1.81
N LEU A 105 -5.18 -9.59 -0.89
CA LEU A 105 -4.29 -8.43 -0.96
C LEU A 105 -3.17 -8.64 -1.97
N PHE A 106 -2.63 -9.87 -2.06
CA PHE A 106 -1.66 -10.21 -3.10
C PHE A 106 -2.22 -9.97 -4.51
N ASN A 107 -3.46 -10.38 -4.77
CA ASN A 107 -4.13 -10.17 -6.06
C ASN A 107 -4.39 -8.67 -6.38
N ARG A 108 -4.30 -7.81 -5.37
CA ARG A 108 -4.56 -6.37 -5.44
C ARG A 108 -3.28 -5.55 -5.22
N LEU A 109 -2.10 -6.13 -5.44
CA LEU A 109 -0.82 -5.44 -5.22
C LEU A 109 -0.71 -4.11 -5.99
N GLY A 110 -1.37 -3.99 -7.15
CA GLY A 110 -1.49 -2.75 -7.90
C GLY A 110 -2.12 -1.57 -7.14
N GLU A 111 -2.83 -1.81 -6.05
CA GLU A 111 -3.42 -0.76 -5.20
C GLU A 111 -2.38 -0.02 -4.36
N LEU A 112 -1.14 -0.52 -4.26
CA LEU A 112 -0.02 0.25 -3.72
C LEU A 112 0.24 1.55 -4.51
N GLY A 113 -0.27 1.64 -5.74
CA GLY A 113 -0.23 2.87 -6.52
C GLY A 113 1.21 3.37 -6.73
N HIS A 114 1.40 4.67 -6.61
CA HIS A 114 2.71 5.29 -6.58
C HIS A 114 3.38 5.11 -5.23
N TYR A 115 4.66 4.77 -5.25
CA TYR A 115 5.44 4.59 -4.03
C TYR A 115 6.89 5.04 -4.21
N LEU A 116 7.54 5.35 -3.10
CA LEU A 116 8.98 5.62 -3.05
C LEU A 116 9.67 4.39 -2.45
N LEU A 117 10.70 3.91 -3.15
CA LEU A 117 11.64 2.94 -2.62
C LEU A 117 12.67 3.68 -1.76
N ILE A 118 12.72 3.34 -0.48
CA ILE A 118 13.68 3.86 0.48
C ILE A 118 14.86 2.90 0.52
N GLU A 119 16.04 3.39 0.20
CA GLU A 119 17.31 2.68 0.34
C GLU A 119 18.27 3.56 1.17
N PRO A 120 18.64 3.15 2.39
CA PRO A 120 19.52 3.95 3.23
C PRO A 120 20.96 3.91 2.72
N ASP A 121 21.66 5.04 2.87
CA ASP A 121 23.10 5.10 2.73
C ASP A 121 23.79 4.21 3.78
N LEU A 122 25.01 3.73 3.47
CA LEU A 122 25.76 2.81 4.34
C LEU A 122 25.98 3.36 5.76
N ASP A 123 26.14 4.68 5.90
CA ASP A 123 26.34 5.35 7.19
C ASP A 123 25.03 5.55 7.98
N ARG A 124 23.88 5.22 7.40
CA ARG A 124 22.54 5.35 8.00
C ARG A 124 21.76 4.03 8.11
N MET A 125 22.40 2.89 7.86
CA MET A 125 21.79 1.55 7.90
C MET A 125 21.11 1.19 9.24
N PHE A 126 21.51 1.84 10.33
CA PHE A 126 20.99 1.61 11.69
C PHE A 126 20.06 2.73 12.18
N GLU A 127 19.76 3.70 11.31
CA GLU A 127 18.81 4.77 11.60
C GLU A 127 17.40 4.37 11.12
N LEU A 128 16.37 4.94 11.74
CA LEU A 128 15.03 4.86 11.16
C LEU A 128 14.99 5.73 9.90
N PRO A 129 14.39 5.26 8.79
CA PRO A 129 14.22 6.08 7.61
C PRO A 129 13.59 7.43 7.94
N LYS A 130 14.23 8.51 7.47
CA LYS A 130 13.79 9.87 7.75
C LYS A 130 12.38 10.11 7.21
N GLU A 131 12.10 9.58 6.03
CA GLU A 131 10.79 9.61 5.36
C GLU A 131 9.72 8.95 6.23
N PHE A 132 10.03 7.86 6.93
CA PHE A 132 9.09 7.26 7.88
C PHE A 132 8.93 8.16 9.11
N LYS A 133 10.03 8.51 9.78
CA LYS A 133 10.03 9.27 11.03
C LYS A 133 9.31 10.61 10.91
N ASP A 134 9.69 11.43 9.94
CA ASP A 134 9.17 12.79 9.74
C ASP A 134 7.68 12.80 9.39
N ASN A 135 7.19 11.73 8.76
CA ASN A 135 5.80 11.63 8.34
C ASN A 135 4.89 11.06 9.43
N VAL A 136 5.33 10.05 10.20
CA VAL A 136 4.56 9.57 11.35
C VAL A 136 4.36 10.71 12.37
N LEU A 137 5.38 11.53 12.61
CA LEU A 137 5.31 12.66 13.55
C LEU A 137 4.25 13.72 13.20
N LYS A 138 3.75 13.76 11.96
CA LYS A 138 2.68 14.66 11.51
C LYS A 138 1.29 14.02 11.58
N SER A 139 1.21 12.76 12.01
CA SER A 139 0.01 11.95 12.01
C SER A 139 -0.71 11.99 13.36
N LYS A 140 -2.03 11.89 13.36
CA LYS A 140 -2.82 11.79 14.61
C LYS A 140 -3.00 10.35 15.10
N LYS A 141 -2.79 9.38 14.22
CA LYS A 141 -2.92 7.95 14.49
C LYS A 141 -1.92 7.15 13.68
N MET A 142 -1.49 6.02 14.22
CA MET A 142 -0.70 5.02 13.51
C MET A 142 -1.09 3.62 14.00
N SER A 143 -1.35 2.73 13.06
CA SER A 143 -1.42 1.28 13.31
C SER A 143 -0.19 0.65 12.70
N THR A 144 0.54 -0.19 13.46
CA THR A 144 1.76 -0.82 12.97
C THR A 144 1.87 -2.25 13.44
N PHE A 145 2.25 -3.14 12.52
CA PHE A 145 2.69 -4.49 12.84
C PHE A 145 4.22 -4.56 12.75
N ILE A 146 4.85 -5.22 13.72
CA ILE A 146 6.29 -5.52 13.72
C ILE A 146 6.54 -6.99 14.10
N SER A 147 7.47 -7.64 13.40
CA SER A 147 7.98 -8.97 13.78
C SER A 147 9.40 -8.94 14.34
N TYR A 148 10.04 -7.77 14.34
CA TYR A 148 11.33 -7.51 14.97
C TYR A 148 11.33 -6.13 15.64
N VAL A 149 12.25 -5.91 16.59
CA VAL A 149 12.40 -4.61 17.26
C VAL A 149 13.70 -3.96 16.80
N HIS A 150 13.57 -2.90 16.01
CA HIS A 150 14.67 -1.99 15.70
C HIS A 150 15.05 -1.17 16.95
N PRO A 151 16.34 -0.93 17.25
CA PRO A 151 16.76 -0.31 18.52
C PRO A 151 16.15 1.06 18.83
N HIS A 152 15.80 1.82 17.79
CA HIS A 152 15.19 3.16 17.93
C HIS A 152 13.66 3.14 18.02
N ILE A 153 13.00 2.00 17.77
CA ILE A 153 11.52 1.91 17.79
C ILE A 153 10.92 2.14 19.18
N PRO A 154 11.44 1.58 20.28
CA PRO A 154 10.86 1.77 21.61
C PRO A 154 10.78 3.25 22.01
N SER A 155 11.89 3.98 21.89
CA SER A 155 11.92 5.42 22.20
C SER A 155 11.09 6.24 21.21
N PHE A 156 11.02 5.83 19.94
CA PHE A 156 10.19 6.51 18.96
C PHE A 156 8.69 6.34 19.22
N TYR A 157 8.23 5.15 19.63
CA TYR A 157 6.83 4.95 20.02
C TYR A 157 6.46 5.77 21.25
N LEU A 158 7.36 5.89 22.23
CA LEU A 158 7.17 6.79 23.37
C LEU A 158 7.05 8.26 22.93
N GLU A 159 7.94 8.73 22.04
CA GLU A 159 7.87 10.08 21.48
C GLU A 159 6.52 10.36 20.78
N LEU A 160 5.98 9.36 20.07
CA LEU A 160 4.68 9.48 19.41
C LEU A 160 3.53 9.55 20.42
N ALA A 161 3.56 8.71 21.45
CA ALA A 161 2.56 8.72 22.52
C ALA A 161 2.56 10.06 23.28
N ASP A 162 3.75 10.59 23.61
CA ASP A 162 3.93 11.90 24.26
C ASP A 162 3.34 13.04 23.42
N LYS A 163 3.42 12.94 22.10
CA LYS A 163 2.85 13.91 21.15
C LYS A 163 1.35 13.72 20.91
N GLY A 164 0.71 12.78 21.60
CA GLY A 164 -0.72 12.50 21.50
C GLY A 164 -1.13 11.77 20.22
N VAL A 165 -0.20 11.03 19.60
CA VAL A 165 -0.53 10.14 18.48
C VAL A 165 -1.15 8.87 19.03
N SER A 166 -2.35 8.52 18.58
CA SER A 166 -2.97 7.25 18.95
C SER A 166 -2.28 6.08 18.25
N LEU A 167 -1.89 5.05 19.00
CA LEU A 167 -1.10 3.92 18.51
C LEU A 167 -1.88 2.60 18.63
N SER A 168 -1.90 1.82 17.56
CA SER A 168 -2.24 0.40 17.62
C SER A 168 -1.02 -0.42 17.21
N LEU A 169 -0.39 -1.07 18.20
CA LEU A 169 0.88 -1.80 18.06
C LEU A 169 0.61 -3.30 18.01
N PHE A 170 0.81 -3.92 16.86
CA PHE A 170 0.70 -5.37 16.67
C PHE A 170 2.11 -5.97 16.63
N MET A 171 2.36 -7.01 17.41
CA MET A 171 3.69 -7.60 17.54
C MET A 171 3.63 -9.11 17.49
N THR A 172 4.60 -9.74 16.84
CA THR A 172 4.82 -11.19 17.05
C THR A 172 5.24 -11.46 18.49
N ASN A 173 5.07 -12.70 18.93
CA ASN A 173 5.59 -13.16 20.23
C ASN A 173 7.07 -12.81 20.46
N ALA A 174 7.92 -12.97 19.44
CA ALA A 174 9.34 -12.64 19.54
C ALA A 174 9.60 -11.14 19.72
N ALA A 175 8.92 -10.28 18.95
CA ALA A 175 9.06 -8.84 19.08
C ALA A 175 8.53 -8.33 20.44
N PHE A 176 7.39 -8.84 20.88
CA PHE A 176 6.80 -8.48 22.17
C PHE A 176 7.69 -8.92 23.35
N GLN A 177 8.25 -10.14 23.32
CA GLN A 177 9.18 -10.60 24.34
C GLN A 177 10.43 -9.71 24.40
N LYS A 178 10.96 -9.34 23.24
CA LYS A 178 12.12 -8.44 23.16
C LYS A 178 11.82 -7.05 23.74
N MET A 179 10.65 -6.48 23.43
CA MET A 179 10.19 -5.22 24.05
C MET A 179 10.14 -5.34 25.58
N ASN A 180 9.57 -6.43 26.11
CA ASN A 180 9.41 -6.63 27.56
C ASN A 180 10.67 -7.11 28.30
N SER A 181 11.75 -7.48 27.61
CA SER A 181 12.98 -7.93 28.26
C SER A 181 14.11 -6.91 28.13
N GLU A 182 14.23 -6.25 26.98
CA GLU A 182 15.32 -5.31 26.68
C GLU A 182 14.91 -3.85 26.84
N TYR A 183 13.62 -3.52 26.70
CA TYR A 183 13.08 -2.16 26.70
C TYR A 183 11.93 -2.00 27.69
N ILE A 184 12.10 -2.55 28.91
CA ILE A 184 11.08 -2.61 29.95
C ILE A 184 10.52 -1.22 30.27
N THR A 185 11.42 -0.24 30.49
CA THR A 185 11.04 1.13 30.85
C THR A 185 10.16 1.77 29.77
N GLU A 186 10.55 1.66 28.50
CA GLU A 186 9.78 2.18 27.38
C GLU A 186 8.44 1.44 27.24
N MET A 187 8.45 0.12 27.39
CA MET A 187 7.24 -0.69 27.27
C MET A 187 6.21 -0.36 28.36
N GLU A 188 6.65 -0.22 29.61
CA GLU A 188 5.82 0.22 30.74
C GLU A 188 5.25 1.62 30.48
N ALA A 189 6.10 2.58 30.08
CA ALA A 189 5.68 3.94 29.77
C ALA A 189 4.65 3.99 28.63
N ILE A 190 4.92 3.31 27.51
CA ILE A 190 4.03 3.21 26.35
C ILE A 190 2.67 2.61 26.77
N SER A 191 2.67 1.55 27.58
CA SER A 191 1.44 0.86 28.01
C SER A 191 0.57 1.68 28.98
N SER A 192 1.14 2.72 29.61
CA SER A 192 0.41 3.62 30.51
C SER A 192 -0.52 4.57 29.76
N TYR A 193 -0.23 4.88 28.49
CA TYR A 193 -1.04 5.77 27.66
C TYR A 193 -2.41 5.17 27.34
N ASN A 194 -3.47 5.97 27.44
CA ASN A 194 -4.83 5.51 27.14
C ASN A 194 -5.08 5.31 25.64
N ASP A 195 -4.42 6.08 24.78
CA ASP A 195 -4.58 6.04 23.33
C ASP A 195 -3.61 5.05 22.65
N VAL A 196 -2.95 4.21 23.44
CA VAL A 196 -2.08 3.12 22.97
C VAL A 196 -2.76 1.78 23.22
N GLU A 197 -2.82 0.96 22.17
CA GLU A 197 -3.32 -0.40 22.20
C GLU A 197 -2.22 -1.35 21.73
N ILE A 198 -2.03 -2.44 22.46
CA ILE A 198 -1.03 -3.46 22.15
C ILE A 198 -1.73 -4.78 21.85
N PHE A 199 -1.31 -5.42 20.77
CA PHE A 199 -1.85 -6.68 20.27
C PHE A 199 -0.71 -7.67 20.04
N LEU A 200 -0.92 -8.91 20.48
CA LEU A 200 0.01 -10.00 20.33
C LEU A 200 -0.48 -10.92 19.22
N CYS A 201 0.34 -11.13 18.20
CA CYS A 201 0.05 -12.01 17.08
C CYS A 201 0.71 -13.37 17.31
N ASP A 202 -0.12 -14.41 17.39
CA ASP A 202 0.34 -15.78 17.65
C ASP A 202 0.84 -16.50 16.39
N GLU A 203 0.44 -16.00 15.21
CA GLU A 203 0.90 -16.54 13.93
C GLU A 203 2.22 -15.89 13.52
N ASN A 204 3.17 -16.72 13.05
CA ASN A 204 4.40 -16.22 12.44
C ASN A 204 4.08 -15.73 11.02
N ILE A 205 3.63 -14.49 10.91
CA ILE A 205 3.46 -13.80 9.63
C ILE A 205 4.87 -13.37 9.17
N PRO A 206 5.37 -13.84 8.00
CA PRO A 206 6.70 -13.49 7.48
C PRO A 206 6.76 -12.07 6.92
N LEU A 207 6.20 -11.11 7.65
CA LEU A 207 6.16 -9.68 7.36
C LEU A 207 7.02 -8.95 8.41
N PRO A 208 8.08 -8.25 8.02
CA PRO A 208 8.90 -7.48 8.95
C PRO A 208 8.12 -6.36 9.62
N THR A 209 7.57 -5.47 8.81
CA THR A 209 6.87 -4.26 9.27
C THR A 209 5.81 -3.82 8.27
N VAL A 210 4.64 -3.46 8.79
CA VAL A 210 3.70 -2.56 8.09
C VAL A 210 3.29 -1.47 9.05
N ALA A 211 3.23 -0.22 8.59
CA ALA A 211 2.72 0.91 9.35
C ALA A 211 1.75 1.72 8.49
N VAL A 212 0.58 2.02 9.03
CA VAL A 212 -0.49 2.75 8.34
C VAL A 212 -0.90 3.93 9.20
N THR A 213 -0.93 5.11 8.60
CA THR A 213 -1.35 6.34 9.26
C THR A 213 -2.65 6.86 8.64
N GLY A 214 -3.00 8.12 8.90
CA GLY A 214 -4.11 8.78 8.22
C GLY A 214 -3.84 9.20 6.78
N TRP A 215 -2.59 9.14 6.30
CA TRP A 215 -2.21 9.75 5.02
C TRP A 215 -1.03 9.10 4.29
N PHE A 216 -0.37 8.11 4.89
CA PHE A 216 0.60 7.24 4.18
C PHE A 216 0.67 5.84 4.80
N THR A 217 1.23 4.91 4.02
CA THR A 217 1.63 3.57 4.46
C THR A 217 3.12 3.35 4.26
N TYR A 218 3.73 2.56 5.14
CA TYR A 218 5.12 2.13 5.08
C TYR A 218 5.18 0.60 5.21
N LEU A 219 5.89 -0.03 4.28
CA LEU A 219 5.90 -1.48 4.10
C LEU A 219 7.34 -1.97 3.99
N CYS A 220 7.64 -2.99 4.78
CA CYS A 220 8.88 -3.74 4.70
C CYS A 220 8.54 -5.18 4.34
N PHE A 221 9.27 -5.75 3.40
CA PHE A 221 9.16 -7.16 2.98
C PHE A 221 10.50 -7.85 3.12
N LEU A 222 10.48 -9.12 3.57
CA LEU A 222 11.66 -9.96 3.46
C LEU A 222 12.00 -10.22 2.00
N ASN A 223 13.27 -10.48 1.74
CA ASN A 223 13.68 -11.04 0.46
C ASN A 223 13.39 -12.56 0.40
N SER A 224 13.59 -13.17 -0.76
CA SER A 224 13.39 -14.61 -1.00
C SER A 224 14.30 -15.53 -0.19
N GLU A 225 15.34 -15.00 0.47
CA GLU A 225 16.19 -15.71 1.43
C GLU A 225 15.70 -15.55 2.88
N GLY A 226 14.56 -14.89 3.09
CA GLY A 226 14.01 -14.60 4.41
C GLY A 226 14.76 -13.51 5.18
N ARG A 227 15.50 -12.64 4.48
CA ARG A 227 16.32 -11.57 5.10
C ARG A 227 15.71 -10.19 4.88
N TYR A 228 15.83 -9.35 5.90
CA TYR A 228 15.62 -7.92 5.77
C TYR A 228 16.90 -7.30 5.18
N ASP A 229 16.74 -6.54 4.09
CA ASP A 229 17.85 -5.93 3.36
C ASP A 229 17.80 -4.40 3.35
N HIS A 230 17.11 -3.81 4.35
CA HIS A 230 17.01 -2.36 4.56
C HIS A 230 16.31 -1.59 3.44
N ARG A 231 15.63 -2.27 2.53
CA ARG A 231 14.84 -1.64 1.47
C ARG A 231 13.37 -1.69 1.79
N ASP A 232 12.77 -0.52 1.88
CA ASP A 232 11.39 -0.34 2.32
C ASP A 232 10.61 0.50 1.32
N ILE A 233 9.29 0.39 1.37
CA ILE A 233 8.40 1.15 0.50
C ILE A 233 7.55 2.11 1.35
N ILE A 234 7.40 3.34 0.87
CA ILE A 234 6.43 4.30 1.39
C ILE A 234 5.47 4.75 0.28
N SER A 235 4.17 4.75 0.54
CA SER A 235 3.15 5.24 -0.40
C SER A 235 2.20 6.21 0.27
N PHE A 236 1.78 7.22 -0.48
CA PHE A 236 0.84 8.26 -0.07
C PHE A 236 -0.51 8.15 -0.81
N ASP A 237 -0.66 7.15 -1.68
CA ASP A 237 -1.88 6.97 -2.45
C ASP A 237 -3.01 6.44 -1.55
N GLU A 238 -4.23 6.95 -1.79
CA GLU A 238 -5.41 6.53 -1.02
C GLU A 238 -5.71 5.03 -1.18
N SER A 239 -5.48 4.48 -2.37
CA SER A 239 -5.61 3.03 -2.61
C SER A 239 -4.61 2.23 -1.77
N ALA A 240 -3.39 2.74 -1.58
CA ALA A 240 -2.37 2.06 -0.79
C ALA A 240 -2.71 2.09 0.70
N LEU A 241 -3.27 3.21 1.18
CA LEU A 241 -3.80 3.34 2.53
C LEU A 241 -4.91 2.32 2.82
N LEU A 242 -5.87 2.19 1.90
CA LEU A 242 -6.95 1.21 2.03
C LEU A 242 -6.39 -0.22 2.03
N TRP A 243 -5.54 -0.54 1.06
CA TRP A 243 -4.90 -1.85 0.93
C TRP A 243 -4.10 -2.23 2.19
N SER A 244 -3.30 -1.31 2.74
CA SER A 244 -2.53 -1.57 3.96
C SER A 244 -3.39 -1.56 5.23
N THR A 245 -4.50 -0.81 5.25
CA THR A 245 -5.47 -0.89 6.35
C THR A 245 -6.10 -2.29 6.41
N GLU A 246 -6.48 -2.85 5.27
CA GLU A 246 -6.95 -4.24 5.18
C GLU A 246 -5.86 -5.24 5.64
N LEU A 247 -4.57 -4.96 5.39
CA LEU A 247 -3.46 -5.79 5.89
C LEU A 247 -3.33 -5.71 7.42
N ILE A 248 -3.48 -4.52 8.01
CA ILE A 248 -3.51 -4.35 9.46
C ILE A 248 -4.72 -5.07 10.06
N ASP A 249 -5.90 -5.02 9.42
CA ASP A 249 -7.08 -5.73 9.89
C ASP A 249 -6.92 -7.24 9.80
N TYR A 250 -6.22 -7.74 8.77
CA TYR A 250 -5.78 -9.14 8.73
C TYR A 250 -4.89 -9.48 9.92
N CYS A 251 -3.83 -8.70 10.20
CA CYS A 251 -2.99 -8.91 11.38
C CYS A 251 -3.80 -8.87 12.69
N ARG A 252 -4.73 -7.92 12.82
CA ARG A 252 -5.63 -7.80 13.97
C ARG A 252 -6.50 -9.04 14.15
N SER A 253 -7.03 -9.61 13.07
CA SER A 253 -7.83 -10.85 13.13
C SER A 253 -7.04 -12.07 13.62
N LYS A 254 -5.70 -11.98 13.58
CA LYS A 254 -4.74 -12.99 14.04
C LYS A 254 -4.07 -12.64 15.37
N SER A 255 -4.59 -11.62 16.06
CA SER A 255 -3.97 -11.10 17.27
C SER A 255 -4.96 -10.97 18.42
N GLU A 256 -4.46 -11.11 19.64
CA GLU A 256 -5.20 -10.87 20.86
C GLU A 256 -4.72 -9.57 21.51
N ARG A 257 -5.64 -8.80 22.08
CA ARG A 257 -5.28 -7.57 22.80
C ARG A 257 -4.59 -7.92 24.11
N VAL A 258 -3.42 -7.34 24.35
CA VAL A 258 -2.70 -7.47 25.61
C VAL A 258 -3.21 -6.41 26.59
N CYS A 259 -3.63 -6.86 27.77
CA CYS A 259 -3.95 -5.97 28.89
C CYS A 259 -2.77 -5.94 29.86
N LEU A 260 -1.88 -4.95 29.71
CA LEU A 260 -0.82 -4.72 30.68
C LEU A 260 -1.38 -3.94 31.90
N PRO A 261 -0.92 -4.25 33.13
CA PRO A 261 -1.34 -3.51 34.31
C PRO A 261 -0.92 -2.05 34.17
N LYS A 262 -1.89 -1.13 34.19
CA LYS A 262 -1.58 0.30 34.33
C LYS A 262 -1.17 0.54 35.78
N GLU A 263 0.09 0.81 36.04
CA GLU A 263 0.47 1.29 37.37
C GLU A 263 -0.32 2.56 37.66
N LYS A 264 -1.06 2.55 38.77
CA LYS A 264 -1.70 3.76 39.29
C LYS A 264 -0.58 4.71 39.66
N SER A 265 -0.42 5.80 38.91
CA SER A 265 0.36 6.93 39.40
C SER A 265 -0.34 7.47 40.65
N ASN A 266 0.16 7.07 41.82
CA ASN A 266 -0.13 7.76 43.07
C ASN A 266 0.54 9.13 42.98
N LEU A 267 -0.14 10.08 42.35
CA LEU A 267 0.08 11.51 42.54
C LEU A 267 -0.98 12.00 43.52
N ASP A 268 -0.85 11.55 44.76
CA ASP A 268 -1.33 12.29 45.93
C ASP A 268 -0.07 12.73 46.68
N HIS A 269 0.31 14.00 46.51
CA HIS A 269 0.83 14.91 47.55
C HIS A 269 1.04 16.31 46.99
#